data_AF-A0A4Q0YGY0-F1
#
_entry.id   AF-A0A4Q0YGY0-F1
#
_cell.length_a   1.000
_cell.length_b   1.000
_cell.length_c   1.000
_cell.angle_alpha   90.00
_cell.angle_beta   90.00
_cell.angle_gamma   90.00
#
_symmetry.space_group_name_H-M   'P 1'
#
loop_
_entity.id
_entity.type
_entity.pdbx_description
1 polymer ?
#
loop_
_entity_poly.entity_id
_entity_poly.type
_entity_poly.pdbx_seq_one_letter_code
_entity_poly.pdbx_strand_id
1 'polypeptide(L)'
;MRHTFELDGIYINPELPEDFDITPHDERDEDMNWWWDKPYILIDELEQESWEEHCYRLKSDEHGEPWSDEKIGSKEDWLKHLEEQKENWYKNYPLGFRYTLRILDGGAWDRSTWKGTFNNFDEAMKAAKQLL
;
A
#
# COMPACT_ATOMS: atom_id res chain seq x y z
N MET A 1 -10.64 -9.92 1.90
CA MET A 1 -11.01 -9.17 0.69
C MET A 1 -11.17 -7.72 1.10
N ARG A 2 -10.30 -6.82 0.63
CA ARG A 2 -10.45 -5.38 0.90
C ARG A 2 -11.61 -4.90 0.03
N HIS A 3 -12.66 -4.37 0.63
CA HIS A 3 -13.83 -3.93 -0.13
C HIS A 3 -13.56 -2.56 -0.74
N THR A 4 -13.85 -2.45 -2.04
CA THR A 4 -13.88 -1.19 -2.76
C THR A 4 -15.21 -0.49 -2.53
N PHE A 5 -15.18 0.78 -2.14
CA PHE A 5 -16.39 1.60 -2.01
C PHE A 5 -16.07 3.08 -2.16
N GLU A 6 -17.10 3.89 -2.37
CA GLU A 6 -17.01 5.35 -2.41
C GLU A 6 -17.72 5.94 -1.20
N LEU A 7 -17.12 6.94 -0.57
CA LEU A 7 -17.71 7.69 0.53
C LEU A 7 -17.46 9.19 0.32
N ASP A 8 -18.52 9.98 0.23
CA ASP A 8 -18.45 11.44 0.02
C ASP A 8 -17.56 11.86 -1.18
N GLY A 9 -17.60 11.12 -2.29
CA GLY A 9 -16.78 11.39 -3.48
C GLY A 9 -15.32 10.93 -3.38
N ILE A 10 -14.94 10.25 -2.29
CA ILE A 10 -13.60 9.68 -2.08
C ILE A 10 -13.65 8.18 -2.29
N TYR A 11 -12.76 7.65 -3.13
CA TYR A 11 -12.62 6.21 -3.35
C TYR A 11 -11.80 5.54 -2.24
N ILE A 12 -12.30 4.43 -1.71
CA ILE A 12 -11.65 3.63 -0.68
C ILE A 12 -11.30 2.27 -1.27
N ASN A 13 -10.01 1.90 -1.17
CA ASN A 13 -9.42 0.74 -1.82
C ASN A 13 -9.84 0.58 -3.30
N PRO A 14 -9.78 1.64 -4.14
CA PRO A 14 -10.16 1.49 -5.53
C PRO A 14 -9.30 0.45 -6.25
N GLU A 15 -9.93 -0.24 -7.20
CA GLU A 15 -9.21 -0.99 -8.23
C GLU A 15 -8.67 0.03 -9.22
N LEU A 16 -7.37 0.30 -9.14
CA LEU A 16 -6.67 1.18 -10.07
C LEU A 16 -6.40 0.42 -11.38
N PRO A 17 -6.29 1.13 -12.52
CA PRO A 17 -5.81 0.55 -13.77
C PRO A 17 -4.48 -0.18 -13.58
N GLU A 18 -4.21 -1.19 -14.39
CA GLU A 18 -2.90 -1.85 -14.45
C GLU A 18 -1.81 -0.80 -14.71
N ASP A 19 -0.65 -0.95 -14.07
CA ASP A 19 0.49 -0.02 -14.18
C ASP A 19 0.24 1.46 -13.75
N PHE A 20 -0.91 1.77 -13.15
CA PHE A 20 -1.32 3.14 -12.81
C PHE A 20 -0.28 3.98 -12.04
N ASP A 21 0.45 3.37 -11.10
CA ASP A 21 1.46 4.03 -10.26
C ASP A 21 2.91 3.85 -10.77
N ILE A 22 3.06 3.46 -12.04
CA ILE A 22 4.36 3.41 -12.75
C ILE A 22 4.29 4.02 -14.17
N THR A 23 3.11 4.34 -14.71
CA THR A 23 2.94 4.93 -16.04
C THR A 23 3.22 6.46 -16.05
N PRO A 24 4.17 6.94 -16.87
CA PRO A 24 4.44 8.37 -17.08
C PRO A 24 3.21 9.13 -17.53
N HIS A 25 3.05 10.39 -17.13
CA HIS A 25 1.85 11.18 -17.44
C HIS A 25 1.51 11.30 -18.92
N ASP A 26 2.53 11.41 -19.78
CA ASP A 26 2.40 11.52 -21.24
C ASP A 26 2.09 10.18 -21.94
N GLU A 27 2.18 9.06 -21.21
CA GLU A 27 1.89 7.71 -21.70
C GLU A 27 0.56 7.15 -21.17
N ARG A 28 -0.16 7.91 -20.32
CA ARG A 28 -1.43 7.48 -19.72
C ARG A 28 -2.57 7.41 -20.74
N ASP A 29 -3.36 6.35 -20.65
CA ASP A 29 -4.60 6.21 -21.40
C ASP A 29 -5.76 7.00 -20.76
N GLU A 30 -6.95 6.93 -21.37
CA GLU A 30 -8.14 7.64 -20.88
C GLU A 30 -8.60 7.15 -19.50
N ASP A 31 -8.47 5.86 -19.21
CA ASP A 31 -8.90 5.25 -17.94
C ASP A 31 -8.00 5.70 -16.78
N MET A 32 -6.68 5.80 -17.01
CA MET A 32 -5.74 6.37 -16.06
C MET A 32 -5.96 7.87 -15.87
N ASN A 33 -6.19 8.61 -16.96
CA ASN A 33 -6.40 10.06 -16.90
C ASN A 33 -7.71 10.43 -16.20
N TRP A 34 -8.69 9.54 -16.15
CA TRP A 34 -9.91 9.75 -15.37
C TRP A 34 -9.64 9.98 -13.88
N TRP A 35 -8.54 9.46 -13.34
CA TRP A 35 -8.16 9.60 -11.93
C TRP A 35 -7.51 10.94 -11.55
N TRP A 36 -7.33 11.85 -12.52
CA TRP A 36 -6.75 13.15 -12.23
C TRP A 36 -7.56 13.93 -11.21
N ASP A 37 -6.87 14.49 -10.22
CA ASP A 37 -7.45 15.24 -9.10
C ASP A 37 -8.52 14.47 -8.30
N LYS A 38 -8.52 13.13 -8.36
CA LYS A 38 -9.41 12.27 -7.56
C LYS A 38 -8.64 11.67 -6.38
N PRO A 39 -8.80 12.20 -5.16
CA PRO A 39 -8.19 11.60 -3.99
C PRO A 39 -8.80 10.22 -3.67
N TYR A 40 -7.96 9.30 -3.23
CA TYR A 40 -8.37 7.97 -2.77
C TYR A 40 -7.56 7.52 -1.56
N ILE A 41 -8.16 6.61 -0.78
CA ILE A 41 -7.56 6.06 0.44
C ILE A 41 -7.34 4.57 0.27
N LEU A 42 -6.12 4.11 0.53
CA LEU A 42 -5.80 2.70 0.67
C LEU A 42 -5.78 2.33 2.15
N ILE A 43 -6.48 1.26 2.51
CA ILE A 43 -6.50 0.69 3.85
C ILE A 43 -5.56 -0.51 3.87
N ASP A 44 -4.48 -0.39 4.63
CA ASP A 44 -3.54 -1.46 4.86
C ASP A 44 -3.70 -2.02 6.26
N GLU A 45 -3.52 -3.34 6.37
CA GLU A 45 -3.40 -4.08 7.61
C GLU A 45 -1.98 -4.62 7.71
N LEU A 46 -1.56 -4.99 8.91
CA LEU A 46 -0.30 -5.70 9.06
C LEU A 46 -0.40 -7.08 8.38
N GLU A 47 0.41 -7.29 7.36
CA GLU A 47 0.52 -8.59 6.70
C GLU A 47 0.98 -9.65 7.71
N GLN A 48 0.33 -10.81 7.65
CA GLN A 48 0.66 -11.96 8.49
C GLN A 48 1.12 -13.08 7.57
N GLU A 49 2.43 -13.33 7.59
CA GLU A 49 3.10 -14.40 6.86
C GLU A 49 3.67 -15.39 7.89
N SER A 50 3.52 -16.70 7.64
CA SER A 50 4.24 -17.74 8.38
C SER A 50 5.69 -17.86 7.89
N TRP A 51 6.55 -18.50 8.69
CA TRP A 51 7.94 -18.74 8.27
C TRP A 51 8.01 -19.58 6.99
N GLU A 52 7.09 -20.52 6.85
CA GLU A 52 7.04 -21.43 5.71
C GLU A 52 6.61 -20.70 4.43
N GLU A 53 5.63 -19.79 4.51
CA GLU A 53 5.24 -18.90 3.41
C GLU A 53 6.38 -17.92 3.06
N HIS A 54 7.05 -17.36 4.06
CA HIS A 54 8.22 -16.50 3.88
C HIS A 54 9.34 -17.19 3.08
N CYS A 55 9.69 -18.41 3.50
CA CYS A 55 10.67 -19.24 2.79
C CYS A 55 10.22 -19.55 1.37
N TYR A 56 8.94 -19.90 1.19
CA TYR A 56 8.39 -20.24 -0.12
C TYR A 56 8.48 -19.05 -1.08
N ARG A 57 8.02 -17.87 -0.66
CA ARG A 57 8.06 -16.65 -1.48
C ARG A 57 9.48 -16.28 -1.89
N LEU A 58 10.47 -16.39 -1.00
CA LEU A 58 11.87 -16.06 -1.30
C LEU A 58 12.57 -17.10 -2.18
N LYS A 59 12.10 -18.35 -2.18
CA LYS A 59 12.62 -19.43 -3.04
C LYS A 59 11.86 -19.56 -4.37
N SER A 60 10.79 -18.79 -4.55
CA SER A 60 10.05 -18.74 -5.81
C SER A 60 10.86 -18.02 -6.88
N ASP A 61 10.80 -18.50 -8.11
CA ASP A 61 11.37 -17.84 -9.29
C ASP A 61 10.42 -16.81 -9.93
N GLU A 62 9.20 -16.70 -9.42
CA GLU A 62 8.14 -15.79 -9.90
C GLU A 62 8.56 -14.32 -9.91
N HIS A 63 9.49 -13.93 -9.02
CA HIS A 63 9.94 -12.54 -8.87
C HIS A 63 11.47 -12.38 -9.01
N GLY A 64 12.17 -13.34 -9.61
CA GLY A 64 13.60 -13.26 -9.88
C GLY A 64 14.38 -14.50 -9.44
N GLU A 65 15.69 -14.35 -9.22
CA GLU A 65 16.55 -15.46 -8.79
C GLU A 65 16.17 -15.93 -7.36
N PRO A 66 15.84 -17.23 -7.17
CA PRO A 66 15.56 -17.78 -5.85
C PRO A 66 16.66 -17.55 -4.83
N TRP A 67 16.28 -17.19 -3.60
CA TRP A 67 17.24 -16.96 -2.53
C TRP A 67 17.76 -18.28 -1.96
N SER A 68 19.05 -18.33 -1.66
CA SER A 68 19.66 -19.44 -0.93
C SER A 68 19.26 -19.42 0.55
N ASP A 69 19.33 -20.57 1.23
CA ASP A 69 19.04 -20.66 2.68
C ASP A 69 19.92 -19.70 3.50
N GLU A 70 21.17 -19.50 3.08
CA GLU A 70 22.09 -18.54 3.70
C GLU A 70 21.59 -17.08 3.59
N LYS A 71 20.97 -16.70 2.47
CA LYS A 71 20.39 -15.36 2.28
C LYS A 71 19.08 -15.19 3.04
N ILE A 72 18.28 -16.25 3.17
CA ILE A 72 17.00 -16.22 3.91
C ILE A 72 17.25 -16.08 5.41
N GLY A 73 18.30 -16.73 5.92
CA GLY A 73 18.66 -16.67 7.33
C GLY A 73 17.84 -17.63 8.20
N SER A 74 17.80 -17.36 9.50
CA SER A 74 17.21 -18.26 10.49
C SER A 74 15.76 -17.89 10.84
N LYS A 75 14.97 -18.89 11.23
CA LYS A 75 13.60 -18.69 11.74
C LYS A 75 13.58 -17.80 13.00
N GLU A 76 14.63 -17.89 13.82
CA GLU A 76 14.74 -17.11 15.06
C GLU A 76 14.96 -15.62 14.78
N ASP A 77 15.87 -15.28 13.86
CA ASP A 77 16.12 -13.89 13.46
C ASP A 77 14.90 -13.27 12.77
N TRP A 78 14.20 -14.07 11.94
CA TRP A 78 12.95 -13.65 11.31
C TRP A 78 11.84 -13.42 12.32
N LEU A 79 11.65 -14.31 13.31
CA LEU A 79 10.66 -14.14 14.37
C LEU A 79 10.92 -12.86 15.17
N LYS A 80 12.19 -12.56 15.47
CA LYS A 80 12.58 -11.33 16.15
C LYS A 80 12.24 -10.09 15.31
N HIS A 81 12.59 -10.09 14.01
CA HIS A 81 12.23 -9.01 13.10
C HIS A 81 10.71 -8.86 12.96
N LEU A 82 9.96 -9.97 12.97
CA LEU A 82 8.51 -9.96 12.88
C LEU A 82 7.89 -9.33 14.14
N GLU A 83 8.41 -9.63 15.33
CA GLU A 83 7.96 -9.04 16.58
C GLU A 83 8.25 -7.53 16.62
N GLU A 84 9.46 -7.10 16.26
CA GLU A 84 9.82 -5.68 16.17
C GLU A 84 8.93 -4.93 15.15
N GLN A 85 8.64 -5.53 13.99
CA GLN A 85 7.73 -4.97 13.00
C GLN A 85 6.29 -4.88 13.52
N LYS A 86 5.80 -5.91 14.22
CA LYS A 86 4.48 -5.91 14.87
C LYS A 86 4.37 -4.80 15.90
N GLU A 87 5.34 -4.70 16.81
CA GLU A 87 5.37 -3.66 17.83
C GLU A 87 5.38 -2.26 17.22
N ASN A 88 6.24 -2.04 16.22
CA ASN A 88 6.29 -0.76 15.53
C ASN A 88 4.99 -0.47 14.77
N TRP A 89 4.37 -1.46 14.14
CA TRP A 89 3.08 -1.30 13.47
C TRP A 89 2.00 -0.85 14.45
N TYR A 90 1.76 -1.59 15.53
CA TYR A 90 0.71 -1.27 16.49
C TYR A 90 1.00 0.00 17.30
N LYS A 91 2.27 0.38 17.45
CA LYS A 91 2.65 1.68 18.01
C LYS A 91 2.16 2.85 17.15
N ASN A 92 2.27 2.73 15.82
CA ASN A 92 1.86 3.78 14.89
C ASN A 92 0.37 3.69 14.52
N TYR A 93 -0.16 2.47 14.46
CA TYR A 93 -1.51 2.11 14.02
C TYR A 93 -2.20 1.25 15.08
N PRO A 94 -2.66 1.83 16.21
CA PRO A 94 -3.17 1.05 17.35
C PRO A 94 -4.40 0.20 17.04
N LEU A 95 -5.20 0.60 16.04
CA LEU A 95 -6.36 -0.17 15.57
C LEU A 95 -5.99 -1.28 14.57
N GLY A 96 -4.71 -1.42 14.21
CA GLY A 96 -4.23 -2.38 13.23
C GLY A 96 -4.29 -1.91 11.77
N PHE A 97 -4.92 -0.75 11.50
CA PHE A 97 -5.12 -0.21 10.17
C PHE A 97 -4.29 1.04 9.91
N ARG A 98 -3.66 1.10 8.74
CA ARG A 98 -3.04 2.29 8.17
C ARG A 98 -3.88 2.79 7.00
N TYR A 99 -4.19 4.09 7.01
CA TYR A 99 -4.95 4.74 5.96
C TYR A 99 -4.01 5.63 5.14
N THR A 100 -3.74 5.27 3.91
CA THR A 100 -2.82 6.00 3.02
C THR A 100 -3.63 6.84 2.03
N LEU A 101 -3.52 8.17 2.11
CA LEU A 101 -4.18 9.10 1.18
C LEU A 101 -3.26 9.38 -0.01
N ARG A 102 -3.80 9.20 -1.21
CA ARG A 102 -3.11 9.45 -2.48
C ARG A 102 -4.02 10.23 -3.43
N ILE A 103 -3.41 10.93 -4.38
CA ILE A 103 -4.10 11.64 -5.47
C ILE A 103 -3.17 11.75 -6.66
N LEU A 104 -3.71 11.60 -7.87
CA LEU A 104 -2.96 11.85 -9.10
C LEU A 104 -3.10 13.34 -9.47
N ASP A 105 -2.08 14.13 -9.16
CA ASP A 105 -2.12 15.61 -9.25
C ASP A 105 -0.86 16.20 -9.90
N GLY A 106 -0.02 15.36 -10.52
CA GLY A 106 1.24 15.79 -11.14
C GLY A 106 2.42 16.01 -10.18
N GLY A 107 2.29 15.65 -8.89
CA GLY A 107 3.39 15.78 -7.92
C GLY A 107 4.56 14.79 -8.14
N ALA A 108 4.31 13.66 -8.81
CA ALA A 108 5.33 12.72 -9.27
C ALA A 108 5.08 12.37 -10.73
N TRP A 109 6.14 12.22 -11.53
CA TRP A 109 6.07 12.09 -13.00
C TRP A 109 5.33 10.83 -13.52
N ASP A 110 5.28 9.76 -12.72
CA ASP A 110 4.81 8.42 -13.12
C ASP A 110 3.73 7.83 -12.20
N ARG A 111 3.35 8.52 -11.12
CA ARG A 111 2.50 7.95 -10.08
C ARG A 111 1.68 8.97 -9.32
N SER A 112 0.67 8.48 -8.62
CA SER A 112 -0.07 9.28 -7.64
C SER A 112 0.85 9.83 -6.55
N THR A 113 0.58 11.04 -6.12
CA THR A 113 1.27 11.70 -5.02
C THR A 113 0.75 11.18 -3.69
N TRP A 114 1.68 10.77 -2.82
CA TRP A 114 1.36 10.48 -1.41
C TRP A 114 1.08 11.78 -0.64
N LYS A 115 -0.08 11.86 0.01
CA LYS A 115 -0.49 13.05 0.79
C LYS A 115 -0.43 12.84 2.30
N GLY A 116 -0.29 11.60 2.74
CA GLY A 116 -0.14 11.27 4.15
C GLY A 116 -0.56 9.84 4.49
N THR A 117 -0.16 9.41 5.68
CA THR A 117 -0.64 8.19 6.32
C THR A 117 -1.26 8.52 7.65
N PHE A 118 -2.41 7.93 7.93
CA PHE A 118 -3.18 8.18 9.15
C PHE A 118 -3.42 6.85 9.87
N ASN A 119 -3.60 6.92 11.19
CA ASN A 119 -3.99 5.77 12.02
C ASN A 119 -5.50 5.77 12.35
N ASN A 120 -6.24 6.74 11.79
CA ASN A 120 -7.66 6.92 11.95
C ASN A 120 -8.30 7.21 10.59
N PHE A 121 -9.41 6.52 10.30
CA PHE A 121 -10.19 6.71 9.07
C PHE A 121 -10.79 8.11 8.96
N ASP A 122 -11.30 8.68 10.06
CA ASP A 122 -11.94 10.00 10.05
C ASP A 122 -10.96 11.11 9.70
N GLU A 123 -9.71 11.01 10.17
CA GLU A 123 -8.65 11.97 9.85
C GLU A 123 -8.23 11.86 8.39
N ALA A 124 -8.11 10.64 7.86
CA ALA A 124 -7.82 10.41 6.45
C ALA A 124 -8.92 11.00 5.56
N MET A 125 -10.20 10.77 5.91
CA MET A 125 -11.35 11.34 5.19
C MET A 125 -11.39 12.86 5.26
N LYS A 126 -11.10 13.45 6.43
CA LYS A 126 -11.02 14.91 6.58
C LYS A 126 -9.92 15.51 5.71
N ALA A 127 -8.75 14.86 5.64
CA ALA A 127 -7.65 15.29 4.78
C ALA A 127 -8.01 15.14 3.29
N ALA A 128 -8.65 14.03 2.90
CA ALA A 128 -9.07 13.78 1.53
C ALA A 128 -10.05 14.85 1.03
N LYS A 129 -11.02 15.25 1.87
CA LYS A 129 -11.99 16.32 1.56
C LYS A 129 -11.37 17.70 1.36
N GLN A 130 -10.15 17.93 1.84
CA GLN A 130 -9.44 19.19 1.59
C GLN A 130 -8.76 19.25 0.21
N LEU A 131 -8.73 18.11 -0.51
CA LEU A 131 -8.17 17.99 -1.85
C LEU A 131 -9.25 18.02 -2.96
N LEU A 132 -10.53 18.02 -2.57
CA LEU A 132 -11.68 18.23 -3.47
C LEU A 132 -11.93 19.73 -3.67
#